data_AF-A0A2X2XZU0-F1
#
_entry.id   AF-A0A2X2XZU0-F1
#
_cell.length_a   1.000
_cell.length_b   1.000
_cell.length_c   1.000
_cell.angle_alpha   90.00
_cell.angle_beta   90.00
_cell.angle_gamma   90.00
#
_symmetry.space_group_name_H-M   'P 1'
#
loop_
_entity.id
_entity.type
_entity.pdbx_description
1 polymer ?
#
loop_
_entity_poly.entity_id
_entity_poly.type
_entity_poly.pdbx_seq_one_letter_code
_entity_poly.pdbx_strand_id
1 'polypeptide(L)' 'MFTNELKDLLAGLYQKYGCTQEVLQLSNIIDEIIVKEQRERLKEYYKSRKK' A
#
# COMPACT_ATOMS: atom_id res chain seq x y z
N MET A 1 4.84 0.18 -9.23
CA MET A 1 3.72 0.46 -10.15
C MET A 1 2.40 0.17 -9.46
N PHE A 2 2.18 -1.06 -8.98
CA PHE A 2 1.01 -1.49 -8.20
C PHE A 2 0.65 -0.60 -6.99
N THR A 3 1.66 -0.09 -6.28
CA THR A 3 1.51 0.72 -5.07
C THR A 3 0.87 2.08 -5.29
N ASN A 4 1.01 2.66 -6.48
CA ASN A 4 0.41 3.97 -6.81
C ASN A 4 -1.06 3.82 -7.21
N GLU A 5 -1.39 2.78 -7.97
CA GLU A 5 -2.76 2.46 -8.36
C GLU A 5 -3.66 2.22 -7.14
N LEU A 6 -3.15 1.53 -6.11
CA LEU A 6 -3.85 1.34 -4.84
C LEU A 6 -4.12 2.66 -4.10
N LYS A 7 -3.18 3.60 -4.15
CA LYS A 7 -3.35 4.92 -3.52
C LYS A 7 -4.36 5.77 -4.28
N ASP A 8 -4.33 5.73 -5.61
CA ASP A 8 -5.28 6.46 -6.46
C ASP A 8 -6.70 5.91 -6.28
N LEU A 9 -6.85 4.58 -6.18
CA LEU A 9 -8.12 3.93 -5.85
C LEU A 9 -8.64 4.42 -4.50
N LEU A 10 -7.79 4.40 -3.46
CA LEU A 10 -8.16 4.84 -2.11
C LEU A 10 -8.56 6.31 -2.08
N ALA A 11 -7.82 7.18 -2.80
CA ALA A 11 -8.16 8.60 -2.95
C ALA A 11 -9.53 8.79 -3.61
N GLY A 12 -9.85 8.01 -4.65
CA GLY A 12 -11.16 8.02 -5.28
C GLY A 12 -12.28 7.58 -4.32
N LEU A 13 -12.03 6.58 -3.47
CA LEU A 13 -12.98 6.15 -2.44
C LEU A 13 -13.20 7.23 -1.39
N TYR A 14 -12.14 7.87 -0.91
CA TYR A 14 -12.25 9.01 0.01
C TYR A 14 -13.03 10.18 -0.60
N GLN A 15 -12.81 10.50 -1.87
CA GLN A 15 -13.56 11.58 -2.54
C GLN A 15 -15.05 11.25 -2.69
N LYS A 16 -15.38 9.99 -3.02
CA LYS A 16 -16.77 9.61 -3.33
C LYS A 16 -17.61 9.32 -2.09
N TYR A 17 -17.01 8.69 -1.08
CA TYR A 17 -17.73 8.20 0.10
C TYR A 17 -17.35 8.95 1.38
N GLY A 18 -16.27 9.72 1.38
CA GLY A 18 -15.75 10.39 2.56
C GLY A 18 -14.99 9.44 3.47
N CYS A 19 -14.83 9.85 4.73
CA CYS A 19 -14.11 9.09 5.76
C CYS A 19 -15.05 8.12 6.48
N THR A 20 -15.61 7.15 5.75
CA THR A 20 -16.45 6.10 6.36
C THR A 20 -15.60 5.00 6.98
N GLN A 21 -16.20 4.22 7.86
CA GLN A 21 -15.52 3.09 8.50
C GLN A 21 -15.01 2.07 7.47
N GLU A 22 -15.77 1.78 6.42
CA GLU A 22 -15.40 0.86 5.35
C GLU A 22 -14.18 1.37 4.57
N VAL A 23 -14.15 2.67 4.26
CA VAL A 23 -13.01 3.30 3.56
C VAL A 23 -11.75 3.26 4.43
N LEU A 24 -11.88 3.49 5.74
CA LEU A 24 -10.77 3.38 6.69
C LEU A 24 -10.27 1.93 6.81
N GLN A 25 -11.17 0.95 6.86
CA GLN A 25 -10.78 -0.46 6.86
C GLN A 25 -10.02 -0.84 5.58
N LEU A 26 -10.50 -0.38 4.42
CA LEU A 26 -9.80 -0.55 3.15
C LEU A 26 -8.42 0.12 3.14
N SER A 27 -8.30 1.33 3.71
CA SER A 27 -7.02 2.03 3.87
C SER A 27 -6.02 1.18 4.64
N ASN A 28 -6.43 0.62 5.77
CA ASN A 28 -5.55 -0.20 6.61
C ASN A 28 -5.07 -1.46 5.86
N ILE A 29 -5.97 -2.13 5.13
CA ILE A 29 -5.60 -3.31 4.33
C ILE A 29 -4.59 -2.93 3.24
N ILE A 30 -4.80 -1.81 2.55
CA ILE A 30 -3.89 -1.32 1.52
C ILE A 30 -2.52 -1.00 2.14
N ASP A 31 -2.48 -0.31 3.28
CA ASP A 31 -1.23 0.01 3.97
C ASP A 31 -0.44 -1.25 4.35
N GLU A 32 -1.11 -2.29 4.86
CA GLU A 32 -0.45 -3.57 5.18
C GLU A 32 0.19 -4.23 3.95
N ILE A 33 -0.51 -4.23 2.81
CA ILE A 33 0.00 -4.77 1.54
C ILE A 33 1.25 -3.99 1.10
N ILE A 34 1.18 -2.65 1.15
CA ILE A 34 2.29 -1.78 0.77
C ILE A 34 3.53 -2.04 1.65
N VAL A 35 3.34 -2.11 2.97
CA VAL A 35 4.42 -2.37 3.93
C VAL A 35 5.05 -3.74 3.69
N LYS A 36 4.25 -4.77 3.42
CA LYS A 36 4.74 -6.12 3.12
C LYS A 36 5.61 -6.13 1.85
N GLU A 37 5.13 -5.52 0.76
CA GLU A 37 5.86 -5.44 -0.50
C GLU A 37 7.17 -4.64 -0.35
N GLN A 38 7.15 -3.52 0.39
CA GLN A 38 8.35 -2.74 0.67
C GLN A 38 9.37 -3.52 1.51
N ARG A 39 8.92 -4.29 2.50
CA ARG A 39 9.80 -5.16 3.31
C ARG A 39 10.47 -6.23 2.46
N GLU A 40 9.75 -6.84 1.52
CA GLU A 40 10.32 -7.85 0.61
C GLU A 40 11.37 -7.23 -0.31
N ARG A 41 11.08 -6.09 -0.94
CA ARG A 41 12.05 -5.35 -1.76
C ARG A 41 13.31 -4.98 -0.98
N LEU A 42 13.16 -4.52 0.27
CA LEU A 42 14.30 -4.22 1.15
C LEU A 42 15.15 -5.46 1.42
N LYS A 43 14.52 -6.61 1.71
CA LYS A 43 15.25 -7.87 1.91
C LYS A 43 16.05 -8.29 0.67
N GLU A 44 15.46 -8.16 -0.52
CA GLU A 44 16.14 -8.46 -1.78
C GLU A 44 17.32 -7.52 -2.02
N TYR A 45 17.13 -6.22 -1.79
CA TYR A 45 18.19 -5.23 -1.92
C TYR A 45 19.38 -5.50 -0.98
N TYR A 46 19.14 -5.89 0.27
CA TYR A 46 20.23 -6.26 1.18
C TYR A 46 20.92 -7.58 0.78
N LYS A 47 20.18 -8.53 0.20
CA LYS A 47 20.77 -9.78 -0.32
C LYS A 47 21.66 -9.52 -1.53
N SER A 48 21.26 -8.62 -2.45
CA SER A 48 22.05 -8.33 -3.65
C SER A 48 23.34 -7.56 -3.35
N ARG A 49 23.41 -6.79 -2.26
CA ARG A 49 24.62 -6.07 -1.81
C ARG A 49 25.61 -6.90 -0.99
N LYS A 50 25.25 -8.11 -0.57
CA LYS A 50 26.13 -9.04 0.16
C LYS A 50 26.82 -10.07 -0.75
N LYS A 51 26.56 -10.03 -2.05
CA LYS A 51 27.30 -10.75 -3.09
C LYS A 51 28.34 -9.83 -3.71
#